data_AF-A0A421K6G0-F1
#
_entry.id   AF-A0A421K6G0-F1
#
_cell.length_a   1.000
_cell.length_b   1.000
_cell.length_c   1.000
_cell.angle_alpha   90.00
_cell.angle_beta   90.00
_cell.angle_gamma   90.00
#
_symmetry.space_group_name_H-M   'P 1'
#
loop_
_entity.id
_entity.type
_entity.pdbx_description
1 polymer ?
#
loop_
_entity_poly.entity_id
_entity_poly.type
_entity_poly.pdbx_seq_one_letter_code
_entity_poly.pdbx_strand_id
1 'polypeptide(L)'
;MKVLIAILSACGIVITATVSADIFTPSHSCSKPYKPYQFTDQYELDNFMDEVEAYKRCITDFIEEQNDNVRTHQNAAEEAIDEWNNYVNYELN
;
A
#
# COMPACT_ATOMS: atom_id res chain seq x y z
N MET A 1 -16.09 3.68 44.62
CA MET A 1 -15.07 4.31 43.74
C MET A 1 -14.13 3.30 43.10
N LYS A 2 -13.50 2.39 43.87
CA LYS A 2 -12.63 1.33 43.31
C LYS A 2 -13.30 0.41 42.28
N VAL A 3 -14.57 0.06 42.50
CA VAL A 3 -15.36 -0.78 41.56
C VAL A 3 -15.71 -0.03 40.27
N LEU A 4 -15.97 1.28 40.34
CA LEU A 4 -16.21 2.13 39.17
C LEU A 4 -14.95 2.30 38.32
N ILE A 5 -13.78 2.42 38.96
CA ILE A 5 -12.48 2.47 38.28
C ILE A 5 -12.17 1.12 37.61
N ALA A 6 -12.44 0.00 38.30
CA ALA A 6 -12.25 -1.34 37.73
C ALA A 6 -13.15 -1.61 36.50
N ILE A 7 -14.39 -1.09 36.50
CA ILE A 7 -15.31 -1.20 35.37
C ILE A 7 -14.88 -0.29 34.20
N LEU A 8 -14.40 0.94 34.47
CA LEU A 8 -13.86 1.81 33.42
C LEU A 8 -12.59 1.22 32.78
N SER A 9 -11.71 0.61 33.57
CA SER A 9 -10.50 -0.06 33.06
C SER A 9 -10.82 -1.35 32.29
N ALA A 10 -11.89 -2.07 32.63
CA ALA A 10 -12.33 -3.24 31.88
C ALA A 10 -13.01 -2.90 30.54
N CYS A 11 -13.58 -1.70 30.40
CA CYS A 11 -14.26 -1.26 29.18
C CYS A 11 -13.29 -0.73 28.10
N GLY A 12 -12.09 -0.28 28.49
CA GLY A 12 -11.09 0.26 27.55
C GLY A 12 -10.41 -0.78 26.66
N ILE A 13 -10.52 -2.08 26.99
CA ILE A 13 -9.82 -3.16 26.28
C ILE A 13 -10.63 -3.66 25.06
N VAL A 14 -11.93 -3.36 24.99
CA VAL A 14 -12.82 -3.92 23.94
C VAL A 14 -12.81 -3.09 22.64
N ILE A 15 -12.13 -1.94 22.62
CA ILE A 15 -12.04 -1.05 21.44
C ILE A 15 -10.67 -1.20 20.75
N THR A 16 -10.00 -2.34 20.86
CA THR A 16 -8.94 -2.67 19.89
C THR A 16 -9.64 -2.89 18.55
N ALA A 17 -9.85 -1.78 17.83
CA ALA A 17 -10.32 -1.78 16.47
C ALA A 17 -9.54 -2.85 15.72
N THR A 18 -10.26 -3.80 15.12
CA THR A 18 -9.69 -4.74 14.17
C THR A 18 -8.92 -3.91 13.16
N VAL A 19 -7.60 -3.91 13.28
CA VAL A 19 -6.73 -3.25 12.31
C VAL A 19 -6.86 -4.13 11.07
N SER A 20 -7.70 -3.70 10.13
CA SER A 20 -7.78 -4.32 8.82
C SER A 20 -6.50 -3.95 8.07
N ALA A 21 -5.41 -4.64 8.41
CA ALA A 21 -4.33 -4.81 7.46
C ALA A 21 -4.92 -5.62 6.31
N ASP A 22 -4.86 -5.08 5.11
CA ASP A 22 -5.39 -5.73 3.92
C ASP A 22 -4.65 -7.08 3.75
N ILE A 23 -5.36 -8.18 3.92
CA ILE A 23 -4.80 -9.54 3.76
C ILE A 23 -4.65 -9.93 2.29
N PHE A 24 -5.06 -9.05 1.37
CA PHE A 24 -5.01 -9.28 -0.06
C PHE A 24 -3.80 -8.57 -0.67
N THR A 25 -3.06 -9.29 -1.51
CA THR A 25 -2.02 -8.67 -2.33
C THR A 25 -2.66 -7.64 -3.26
N PRO A 26 -2.18 -6.38 -3.28
CA PRO A 26 -2.71 -5.37 -4.18
C PRO A 26 -2.65 -5.82 -5.64
N SER A 27 -3.67 -5.45 -6.40
CA SER A 27 -3.75 -5.70 -7.84
C SER A 27 -4.21 -4.44 -8.57
N HIS A 28 -3.70 -4.21 -9.78
CA HIS A 28 -4.13 -3.09 -10.59
C HIS A 28 -5.48 -3.33 -11.26
N SER A 29 -6.23 -2.25 -11.54
CA SER A 29 -7.45 -2.27 -12.35
C SER A 29 -7.22 -1.93 -13.83
N CYS A 30 -5.97 -1.93 -14.29
CA CYS A 30 -5.60 -1.56 -15.66
C CYS A 30 -6.22 -2.50 -16.71
N SER A 31 -6.69 -1.91 -17.81
CA SER A 31 -7.33 -2.64 -18.91
C SER A 31 -6.35 -2.86 -20.05
N LYS A 32 -6.00 -4.13 -20.29
CA LYS A 32 -5.10 -4.50 -21.38
C LYS A 32 -5.81 -4.30 -22.73
N PRO A 33 -5.21 -3.60 -23.72
CA PRO A 33 -5.82 -3.40 -25.03
C PRO A 33 -5.88 -4.72 -25.81
N TYR A 34 -6.90 -4.84 -26.65
CA TYR A 34 -7.07 -5.98 -27.54
C TYR A 34 -6.43 -5.69 -28.89
N LYS A 35 -5.44 -6.50 -29.28
CA LYS A 35 -4.81 -6.37 -30.60
C LYS A 35 -5.66 -7.09 -31.65
N PRO A 36 -6.14 -6.40 -32.72
CA PRO A 36 -6.84 -7.05 -33.80
C PRO A 36 -5.88 -7.95 -34.62
N TYR A 37 -6.44 -8.92 -35.35
CA TYR A 37 -5.64 -9.82 -36.20
C TYR A 37 -4.86 -9.07 -37.29
N GLN A 38 -5.48 -8.03 -37.85
CA GLN A 38 -4.90 -7.10 -38.79
C GLN A 38 -5.55 -5.73 -38.58
N PHE A 39 -4.82 -4.66 -38.87
CA PHE A 39 -5.39 -3.30 -38.92
C PHE A 39 -5.91 -3.04 -40.33
N THR A 40 -7.09 -2.43 -40.46
CA THR A 40 -7.69 -2.11 -41.76
C THR A 40 -7.24 -0.76 -42.32
N ASP A 41 -6.80 0.15 -41.45
CA ASP A 41 -6.33 1.48 -41.81
C ASP A 41 -5.39 2.05 -40.72
N GLN A 42 -4.82 3.23 -41.00
CA GLN A 42 -3.90 3.91 -40.08
C GLN A 42 -4.58 4.39 -38.80
N TYR A 43 -5.86 4.76 -38.87
CA TYR A 43 -6.59 5.27 -37.70
C TYR A 43 -6.80 4.17 -36.65
N GLU A 44 -7.08 2.93 -37.08
CA GLU A 44 -7.16 1.77 -36.18
C GLU A 44 -5.82 1.47 -35.49
N LEU A 45 -4.71 1.60 -36.24
CA LEU A 45 -3.37 1.43 -35.68
C LEU A 45 -3.05 2.52 -34.65
N ASP A 46 -3.34 3.78 -34.97
CA ASP A 46 -3.06 4.92 -34.10
C ASP A 46 -3.87 4.81 -32.79
N ASN A 47 -5.16 4.49 -32.89
CA ASN A 47 -6.01 4.25 -31.70
C ASN A 47 -5.47 3.11 -30.83
N PHE A 48 -5.07 1.99 -31.43
CA PHE A 48 -4.50 0.87 -30.67
C PHE A 48 -3.21 1.28 -29.95
N MET A 49 -2.36 2.10 -30.57
CA MET A 49 -1.15 2.60 -29.93
C MET A 49 -1.45 3.55 -28.76
N ASP A 50 -2.48 4.38 -28.89
CA ASP A 50 -2.96 5.23 -27.80
C ASP A 50 -3.46 4.39 -26.60
N GLU A 51 -4.22 3.32 -26.86
CA GLU A 51 -4.66 2.39 -25.82
C GLU A 51 -3.47 1.67 -25.15
N VAL A 52 -2.43 1.31 -25.92
CA VAL A 52 -1.20 0.70 -25.40
C VAL A 52 -0.47 1.65 -24.47
N GLU A 53 -0.30 2.92 -24.86
CA GLU A 53 0.35 3.91 -23.99
C GLU A 53 -0.49 4.21 -22.74
N ALA A 54 -1.81 4.26 -22.86
CA ALA A 54 -2.70 4.40 -21.70
C ALA A 54 -2.57 3.22 -20.72
N TYR A 55 -2.54 1.98 -21.23
CA TYR A 55 -2.35 0.79 -20.41
C TYR A 55 -0.98 0.79 -19.71
N LYS A 56 0.08 1.10 -20.45
CA LYS A 56 1.43 1.22 -19.92
C LYS A 56 1.52 2.24 -18.80
N ARG A 57 0.92 3.42 -18.98
CA ARG A 57 0.86 4.44 -17.93
C ARG A 57 0.19 3.92 -16.67
N CYS A 58 -0.99 3.31 -16.80
CA CYS A 58 -1.70 2.74 -15.66
C CYS A 58 -0.86 1.70 -14.89
N ILE A 59 -0.15 0.82 -15.60
CA ILE A 59 0.72 -0.17 -14.98
C ILE A 59 1.89 0.50 -14.25
N THR A 60 2.50 1.50 -14.86
CA THR A 60 3.59 2.27 -14.24
C THR A 60 3.12 2.96 -12.97
N ASP A 61 1.97 3.64 -13.01
CA ASP A 61 1.41 4.34 -11.85
C ASP A 61 1.18 3.37 -10.68
N PHE A 62 0.63 2.17 -10.95
CA PHE A 62 0.47 1.13 -9.93
C PHE A 62 1.82 0.69 -9.34
N ILE A 63 2.83 0.46 -10.18
CA ILE A 63 4.18 0.06 -9.73
C ILE A 63 4.81 1.14 -8.86
N GLU A 64 4.69 2.41 -9.26
CA GLU A 64 5.22 3.55 -8.51
C GLU A 64 4.57 3.65 -7.12
N GLU A 65 3.24 3.54 -7.05
CA GLU A 65 2.51 3.51 -5.77
C GLU A 65 2.99 2.36 -4.87
N GLN A 66 3.15 1.16 -5.41
CA GLN A 66 3.63 0.03 -4.60
C GLN A 66 5.06 0.23 -4.11
N ASN A 67 5.94 0.80 -4.93
CA ASN A 67 7.31 1.12 -4.52
C ASN A 67 7.36 2.17 -3.42
N ASP A 68 6.48 3.17 -3.47
CA ASP A 68 6.37 4.18 -2.42
C ASP A 68 5.87 3.56 -1.11
N ASN A 69 4.86 2.68 -1.17
CA ASN A 69 4.42 1.93 0.00
C ASN A 69 5.53 1.07 0.60
N VAL A 70 6.33 0.39 -0.23
CA VAL A 70 7.50 -0.38 0.22
C VAL A 70 8.50 0.52 0.95
N ARG A 71 8.81 1.70 0.40
CA ARG A 71 9.72 2.66 1.05
C ARG A 71 9.18 3.12 2.40
N THR A 72 7.89 3.43 2.49
CA THR A 72 7.24 3.81 3.76
C THR A 72 7.39 2.73 4.82
N HIS A 73 7.17 1.46 4.45
CA HIS A 73 7.33 0.34 5.38
C HIS A 73 8.79 0.10 5.78
N GLN A 74 9.73 0.26 4.84
CA GLN A 74 11.17 0.17 5.13
C GLN A 74 11.60 1.25 6.12
N ASN A 75 11.20 2.50 5.88
CA ASN A 75 11.50 3.62 6.78
C ASN A 75 10.94 3.39 8.19
N ALA A 76 9.70 2.90 8.31
CA ALA A 76 9.09 2.59 9.61
C ALA A 76 9.87 1.48 10.37
N ALA A 77 10.39 0.49 9.64
CA ALA A 77 11.23 -0.54 10.24
C ALA A 77 12.60 0.02 10.69
N GLU A 78 13.21 0.89 9.88
CA GLU A 78 14.46 1.58 10.21
C GLU A 78 14.30 2.48 11.44
N GLU A 79 13.22 3.27 11.51
CA GLU A 79 12.90 4.11 12.68
C GLU A 79 12.78 3.28 13.97
N ALA A 80 12.11 2.13 13.92
CA ALA A 80 11.99 1.24 15.08
C ALA A 80 13.34 0.62 15.49
N ILE A 81 14.20 0.31 14.53
CA ILE A 81 15.56 -0.17 14.79
C ILE A 81 16.38 0.93 15.47
N ASP A 82 16.29 2.16 14.97
CA ASP A 82 16.99 3.32 15.51
C ASP A 82 16.53 3.66 16.93
N GLU A 83 15.22 3.58 17.21
CA GLU A 83 14.66 3.73 18.55
C GLU A 83 15.25 2.71 19.53
N TRP A 84 15.26 1.43 19.14
CA TRP A 84 15.85 0.37 19.97
C TRP A 84 17.34 0.61 20.23
N ASN A 85 18.08 0.95 19.18
CA ASN A 85 19.51 1.22 19.29
C ASN A 85 19.78 2.43 20.18
N ASN A 86 18.92 3.46 20.13
CA ASN A 86 19.03 4.62 21.00
C ASN A 86 18.84 4.24 22.47
N TYR A 87 17.75 3.51 22.75
CA TYR A 87 17.43 3.03 24.10
C TYR A 87 18.60 2.25 24.72
N VAL A 88 19.15 1.29 23.97
CA VAL A 88 20.23 0.43 24.47
C VAL A 88 21.54 1.19 24.70
N ASN A 89 21.88 2.11 23.80
CA ASN A 89 23.18 2.79 23.88
C ASN A 89 23.20 3.99 24.83
N TYR A 90 22.05 4.64 25.03
CA TYR A 90 22.00 5.94 25.72
C TYR A 90 21.04 6.01 26.91
N GLU A 91 20.01 5.17 26.97
CA GLU A 91 19.00 5.25 28.05
C GLU A 91 19.11 4.12 29.08
N LEU A 92 19.61 2.94 28.70
CA LEU A 92 19.76 1.79 29.60
C LEU A 92 20.95 1.87 30.57
N ASN A 93 21.84 2.85 30.40
CA ASN A 93 23.09 2.97 31.17
C ASN A 93 22.99 4.01 32.29
#